data_AF-G7GL51-F1
#
_entry.id   AF-G7GL51-F1
#
_cell.length_a   1.000
_cell.length_b   1.000
_cell.length_c   1.000
_cell.angle_alpha   90.00
_cell.angle_beta   90.00
_cell.angle_gamma   90.00
#
_symmetry.space_group_name_H-M   'P 1'
#
loop_
_entity.id
_entity.type
_entity.pdbx_description
1 polymer ?
#
loop_
_entity_poly.entity_id
_entity_poly.type
_entity_poly.pdbx_seq_one_letter_code
_entity_poly.pdbx_strand_id
1 'polypeptide(L)'
;MRAHGGMPYWRLFRAGWRRQSTYRLAALGGLIANVTFGFLKVALLLATVDAAGGSVRGYDAATMSAYIWVSQGLLGSINLNGRSDLADRIKDGSVVVDLLRPVNLVAATYAAELGRALFSLIPRALPSIAIGALVVGMAMPTEPWPYLLGLLSVVLGALISIAACYLVAVSGFWLV
;
A
#
# COMPACT_ATOMS: atom_id res chain seq x y z
N MET A 1 -12.15 11.81 34.80
CA MET A 1 -12.17 12.01 33.33
C MET A 1 -11.86 10.67 32.67
N ARG A 2 -12.85 10.03 32.03
CA ARG A 2 -12.71 8.67 31.49
C ARG A 2 -11.99 8.70 30.14
N ALA A 3 -10.94 7.90 30.04
CA ALA A 3 -10.12 7.71 28.86
C ALA A 3 -10.92 7.07 27.71
N HIS A 4 -11.24 7.85 26.68
CA HIS A 4 -11.55 7.32 25.35
C HIS A 4 -10.28 7.28 24.51
N GLY A 5 -9.25 6.54 24.96
CA GLY A 5 -7.92 6.52 24.34
C GLY A 5 -7.91 6.09 22.86
N GLY A 6 -8.92 5.35 22.39
CA GLY A 6 -9.00 4.89 20.98
C GLY A 6 -9.70 5.85 20.02
N MET A 7 -10.55 6.77 20.50
CA MET A 7 -11.28 7.71 19.64
C MET A 7 -10.40 8.65 18.81
N PRO A 8 -9.29 9.22 19.32
CA PRO A 8 -8.47 10.13 18.52
C PRO A 8 -7.76 9.39 17.38
N TYR A 9 -7.17 8.22 17.64
CA TYR A 9 -6.45 7.45 16.61
C TYR A 9 -7.38 6.96 15.50
N TRP A 10 -8.58 6.49 15.84
CA TRP A 10 -9.56 6.10 14.83
C TRP A 10 -9.98 7.28 13.94
N ARG A 11 -10.12 8.48 14.51
CA ARG A 11 -10.42 9.70 13.74
C ARG A 11 -9.28 10.07 12.79
N LEU A 12 -8.03 9.94 13.23
CA LEU A 12 -6.86 10.17 12.39
C LEU A 12 -6.76 9.16 11.25
N PHE A 13 -7.03 7.88 11.53
CA PHE A 13 -7.15 6.85 10.49
C PHE A 13 -8.22 7.21 9.45
N ARG A 14 -9.42 7.57 9.90
CA ARG A 14 -10.49 8.00 9.00
C ARG A 14 -10.13 9.27 8.22
N ALA A 15 -9.37 10.19 8.82
CA ALA A 15 -8.91 11.39 8.15
C ALA A 15 -7.92 11.06 7.02
N GLY A 16 -6.96 10.17 7.27
CA GLY A 16 -6.02 9.67 6.25
C GLY A 16 -6.74 8.98 5.09
N TRP A 17 -7.69 8.09 5.40
CA TRP A 17 -8.57 7.47 4.41
C TRP A 17 -9.34 8.50 3.59
N ARG A 18 -10.00 9.45 4.25
CA ARG A 18 -10.81 10.49 3.60
C ARG A 18 -9.97 11.33 2.65
N ARG A 19 -8.79 11.77 3.09
CA ARG A 19 -7.87 12.57 2.27
C ARG A 19 -7.55 11.87 0.96
N GLN A 20 -7.25 10.57 1.00
CA GLN A 20 -6.96 9.83 -0.22
C GLN A 20 -8.22 9.63 -1.08
N SER A 21 -9.37 9.41 -0.45
CA SER A 21 -10.65 9.21 -1.14
C SER A 21 -11.21 10.43 -1.86
N THR A 22 -10.77 11.64 -1.48
CA THR A 22 -11.13 12.88 -2.15
C THR A 22 -10.55 12.94 -3.57
N TYR A 23 -9.35 12.41 -3.79
CA TYR A 23 -8.66 12.45 -5.08
C TYR A 23 -8.97 11.22 -5.94
N ARG A 24 -10.26 11.00 -6.22
CA ARG A 24 -10.72 9.81 -6.97
C ARG A 24 -10.10 9.68 -8.35
N LEU A 25 -9.89 10.78 -9.06
CA LEU A 25 -9.25 10.78 -10.38
C LEU A 25 -7.79 10.32 -10.31
N ALA A 26 -7.06 10.68 -9.25
CA ALA A 26 -5.70 10.20 -9.04
C ALA A 26 -5.69 8.69 -8.71
N ALA A 27 -6.68 8.21 -7.95
CA ALA A 27 -6.85 6.79 -7.70
C ALA A 27 -7.14 6.01 -9.00
N LEU A 28 -8.05 6.54 -9.84
CA LEU A 28 -8.36 5.98 -11.16
C LEU A 28 -7.17 6.00 -12.10
N GLY A 29 -6.43 7.11 -12.20
CA GLY A 29 -5.23 7.19 -13.02
C GLY A 29 -4.17 6.17 -12.59
N GLY A 30 -4.00 5.99 -11.28
CA GLY A 30 -3.14 4.93 -10.74
C GLY A 30 -3.61 3.53 -11.07
N LEU A 31 -4.93 3.27 -11.02
CA LEU A 31 -5.49 1.99 -11.43
C LEU A 31 -5.27 1.73 -12.93
N ILE A 32 -5.54 2.71 -13.80
CA ILE A 32 -5.30 2.60 -15.24
C ILE A 32 -3.83 2.27 -15.50
N ALA A 33 -2.91 2.97 -14.85
CA ALA A 33 -1.49 2.68 -14.96
C ALA A 33 -1.18 1.23 -14.53
N ASN A 34 -1.65 0.80 -13.36
CA ASN A 34 -1.45 -0.58 -12.87
C ASN A 34 -1.99 -1.63 -13.85
N VAL A 35 -3.15 -1.38 -14.46
CA VAL A 35 -3.76 -2.31 -15.42
C VAL A 35 -2.99 -2.34 -16.73
N THR A 36 -2.60 -1.19 -17.27
CA THR A 36 -1.78 -1.11 -18.50
C THR A 36 -0.45 -1.83 -18.33
N PHE A 37 0.28 -1.56 -17.24
CA PHE A 37 1.53 -2.25 -16.95
C PHE A 37 1.31 -3.71 -16.57
N GLY A 38 0.16 -4.05 -15.97
CA GLY A 38 -0.26 -5.44 -15.75
C GLY A 38 -0.37 -6.21 -17.05
N PHE A 39 -1.11 -5.70 -18.03
CA PHE A 39 -1.24 -6.34 -19.35
C PHE A 39 0.08 -6.39 -20.11
N LEU A 40 0.91 -5.34 -20.04
CA LEU A 40 2.26 -5.36 -20.61
C LEU A 40 3.10 -6.51 -20.01
N LYS A 41 3.08 -6.67 -18.68
CA LYS A 41 3.77 -7.77 -18.01
C LYS A 41 3.19 -9.14 -18.37
N VAL A 42 1.87 -9.26 -18.51
CA VAL A 42 1.23 -10.50 -18.97
C VAL A 42 1.76 -10.88 -20.35
N ALA A 43 1.72 -9.95 -21.31
CA ALA A 43 2.20 -10.22 -22.67
C ALA A 43 3.68 -10.65 -22.68
N LEU A 44 4.53 -9.95 -21.92
CA LEU A 44 5.96 -10.25 -21.88
C LEU A 44 6.29 -11.56 -21.15
N LEU A 45 5.75 -11.73 -19.94
CA LEU A 45 6.13 -12.83 -19.06
C LEU A 45 5.46 -14.13 -19.45
N LEU A 46 4.23 -14.12 -19.98
CA LEU A 46 3.63 -15.34 -20.52
C LEU A 46 4.32 -15.78 -21.81
N ALA A 47 4.68 -14.86 -22.69
CA ALA A 47 5.51 -15.21 -23.86
C ALA A 47 6.85 -15.82 -23.45
N THR A 48 7.43 -15.37 -22.33
CA THR A 48 8.65 -15.96 -21.76
C THR A 48 8.39 -17.38 -21.22
N VAL A 49 7.26 -17.61 -20.56
CA VAL A 49 6.84 -18.93 -20.07
C VAL A 49 6.64 -19.90 -21.24
N ASP A 50 5.96 -19.45 -22.30
CA ASP A 50 5.72 -20.26 -23.50
C ASP A 50 7.03 -20.59 -24.22
N ALA A 51 7.92 -19.61 -24.39
CA ALA A 51 9.23 -19.81 -25.00
C ALA A 51 10.12 -20.77 -24.21
N ALA A 52 9.90 -20.91 -22.90
CA ALA A 52 10.60 -21.86 -22.03
C ALA A 52 9.96 -23.26 -22.01
N GLY A 53 8.92 -23.52 -22.82
CA GLY A 53 8.22 -24.81 -22.86
C GLY A 53 7.14 -24.98 -21.81
N GLY A 54 6.58 -23.87 -21.29
CA GLY A 54 5.41 -23.87 -20.41
C GLY A 54 5.70 -23.58 -18.94
N SER A 55 6.97 -23.49 -18.51
CA SER A 55 7.32 -23.01 -17.17
C SER A 55 8.69 -22.36 -17.12
N VAL A 56 8.84 -21.35 -16.26
CA VAL A 56 10.12 -20.67 -15.98
C VAL A 56 10.40 -20.73 -14.50
N ARG A 57 11.46 -21.46 -14.11
CA ARG A 57 11.88 -21.59 -12.68
C ARG A 57 10.73 -22.00 -11.74
N GLY A 58 9.83 -22.87 -12.22
CA GLY A 58 8.67 -23.34 -11.46
C GLY A 58 7.43 -22.45 -11.53
N TYR A 59 7.47 -21.35 -12.29
CA TYR A 59 6.29 -20.54 -12.60
C TYR A 59 5.69 -20.98 -13.94
N ASP A 60 4.52 -21.58 -13.88
CA ASP A 60 3.65 -21.76 -15.05
C ASP A 60 2.86 -20.48 -15.36
N ALA A 61 2.05 -20.49 -16.41
CA ALA A 61 1.28 -19.32 -16.82
C ALA A 61 0.34 -18.80 -15.72
N ALA A 62 -0.33 -19.70 -14.99
CA ALA A 62 -1.29 -19.35 -13.95
C ALA A 62 -0.61 -18.71 -12.73
N THR A 63 0.53 -19.26 -12.29
CA THR A 63 1.30 -18.74 -11.16
C THR A 63 2.01 -17.44 -11.55
N MET A 64 2.48 -17.32 -12.79
CA MET A 64 3.03 -16.09 -13.33
C MET A 64 1.98 -14.97 -13.38
N SER A 65 0.76 -15.28 -13.83
CA SER A 65 -0.37 -14.36 -13.81
C SER A 65 -0.71 -13.90 -12.39
N ALA A 66 -0.73 -14.82 -11.42
CA ALA A 66 -0.92 -14.48 -10.01
C ALA A 66 0.16 -13.50 -9.51
N TYR A 67 1.43 -13.77 -9.79
CA TYR A 67 2.55 -12.88 -9.45
C TYR A 67 2.37 -11.48 -10.04
N ILE A 68 1.98 -11.38 -11.32
CA ILE A 68 1.77 -10.09 -12.00
C ILE A 68 0.63 -9.32 -11.34
N TRP A 69 -0.56 -9.90 -11.24
CA TRP A 69 -1.75 -9.16 -10.80
C TRP A 69 -1.75 -8.85 -9.31
N VAL A 70 -1.22 -9.74 -8.47
CA VAL A 70 -0.99 -9.46 -7.05
C VAL A 70 0.03 -8.34 -6.90
N SER A 71 1.17 -8.40 -7.60
CA SER A 71 2.18 -7.32 -7.51
C SER A 71 1.65 -5.98 -8.01
N GLN A 72 0.84 -5.96 -9.08
CA GLN A 72 0.17 -4.74 -9.55
C GLN A 72 -0.81 -4.20 -8.51
N GLY A 73 -1.59 -5.07 -7.87
CA GLY A 73 -2.55 -4.69 -6.83
C GLY A 73 -1.89 -4.03 -5.61
N LEU A 74 -0.68 -4.47 -5.25
CA LEU A 74 0.07 -3.92 -4.11
C LEU A 74 0.69 -2.55 -4.39
N LEU A 75 0.78 -2.10 -5.65
CA LEU A 75 1.42 -0.82 -5.99
C LEU A 75 0.68 0.37 -5.39
N GLY A 76 1.40 1.15 -4.59
CA GLY A 76 0.90 2.35 -3.90
C GLY A 76 0.35 2.10 -2.50
N SER A 77 0.27 0.84 -2.05
CA SER A 77 -0.02 0.52 -0.64
C SER A 77 1.16 0.83 0.29
N ILE A 78 2.37 0.86 -0.27
CA ILE A 78 3.63 1.14 0.41
C ILE A 78 4.16 2.48 -0.09
N ASN A 79 4.69 3.29 0.83
CA ASN A 79 5.33 4.56 0.50
C ASN A 79 6.77 4.31 0.05
N LEU A 80 6.99 4.32 -1.26
CA LEU A 80 8.31 4.12 -1.88
C LEU A 80 9.07 5.44 -2.12
N ASN A 81 8.39 6.58 -2.06
CA ASN A 81 8.99 7.88 -2.40
C ASN A 81 9.50 8.64 -1.17
N GLY A 82 9.30 8.11 0.04
CA GLY A 82 9.74 8.71 1.29
C GLY A 82 9.00 9.99 1.68
N ARG A 83 7.95 10.39 0.94
CA ARG A 83 7.19 11.61 1.24
C ARG A 83 6.40 11.45 2.52
N SER A 84 6.59 12.37 3.46
CA SER A 84 5.96 12.32 4.76
C SER A 84 5.47 13.72 5.12
N ASP A 85 4.17 13.87 5.40
CA ASP A 85 3.66 15.17 5.86
C ASP A 85 4.33 15.57 7.19
N LEU A 86 4.81 14.60 7.98
CA LEU A 86 5.57 14.88 9.19
C LEU A 86 6.92 15.53 8.85
N ALA A 87 7.60 15.09 7.79
CA ALA A 87 8.85 15.70 7.35
C ALA A 87 8.63 17.16 6.93
N ASP A 88 7.54 17.45 6.20
CA ASP A 88 7.18 18.82 5.81
C ASP A 88 6.89 19.69 7.06
N ARG A 89 6.15 19.16 8.03
CA ARG A 89 5.84 19.88 9.29
C ARG A 89 7.05 20.09 10.21
N ILE A 90 8.02 19.19 10.16
CA ILE A 90 9.30 19.37 10.87
C ILE A 90 10.07 20.51 10.20
N LYS A 91 10.16 20.49 8.87
CA LYS A 91 10.89 21.49 8.09
C LYS A 91 10.32 22.91 8.23
N ASP A 92 8.99 23.06 8.33
CA ASP A 92 8.35 24.38 8.49
C ASP A 92 8.09 24.77 9.96
N GLY A 93 8.46 23.91 10.92
CA GLY A 93 8.28 24.13 12.35
C GLY A 93 6.85 23.95 12.87
N SER A 94 5.86 23.68 12.01
CA SER A 94 4.47 23.47 12.43
C SER A 94 4.25 22.21 13.27
N VAL A 95 5.24 21.29 13.30
CA VAL A 95 5.27 20.11 14.16
C VAL A 95 5.11 20.42 15.65
N VAL A 96 5.45 21.65 16.10
CA VAL A 96 5.24 22.09 17.49
C VAL A 96 3.77 21.95 17.89
N VAL A 97 2.83 22.23 16.99
CA VAL A 97 1.39 22.09 17.26
C VAL A 97 1.01 20.63 17.51
N ASP A 98 1.65 19.68 16.83
CA ASP A 98 1.41 18.25 17.05
C ASP A 98 1.95 17.80 18.42
N LEU A 99 3.11 18.33 18.83
CA LEU A 99 3.75 18.01 20.12
C LEU A 99 3.00 18.59 21.32
N LEU A 100 2.32 19.73 21.15
CA LEU A 100 1.48 20.32 22.21
C LEU A 100 0.17 19.57 22.42
N ARG A 101 -0.26 18.73 21.47
CA ARG A 101 -1.49 17.95 21.63
C ARG A 101 -1.23 16.78 22.59
N PRO A 102 -2.21 16.43 23.46
CA PRO A 102 -2.08 15.29 24.38
C PRO A 102 -2.31 13.96 23.64
N VAL A 103 -1.61 13.73 22.53
CA VAL A 103 -1.68 12.54 21.69
C VAL A 103 -0.26 12.14 21.31
N ASN A 104 0.07 10.86 21.47
CA ASN A 104 1.37 10.36 21.04
C ASN A 104 1.57 10.56 19.52
N LEU A 105 2.63 11.29 19.15
CA LEU A 105 2.94 11.64 17.76
C LEU A 105 3.13 10.42 16.87
N VAL A 106 3.88 9.41 17.33
CA VAL A 106 4.12 8.17 16.58
C VAL A 106 2.79 7.49 16.26
N ALA A 107 1.98 7.21 17.28
CA ALA A 107 0.69 6.54 17.10
C ALA A 107 -0.27 7.36 16.23
N ALA A 108 -0.23 8.69 16.31
CA ALA A 108 -1.01 9.58 15.45
C ALA A 108 -0.58 9.47 13.97
N THR A 109 0.74 9.47 13.70
CA THR A 109 1.28 9.31 12.35
C THR A 109 0.93 7.94 11.78
N TYR A 110 1.13 6.86 12.54
CA TYR A 110 0.76 5.51 12.10
C TYR A 110 -0.73 5.39 11.78
N ALA A 111 -1.61 5.93 12.64
CA ALA A 111 -3.04 5.88 12.39
C ALA A 111 -3.42 6.56 11.07
N ALA A 112 -2.94 7.78 10.84
CA ALA A 112 -3.23 8.52 9.61
C ALA A 112 -2.66 7.85 8.36
N GLU A 113 -1.40 7.39 8.43
CA GLU A 113 -0.73 6.74 7.30
C GLU A 113 -1.33 5.37 6.95
N LEU A 114 -1.75 4.58 7.95
CA LEU A 114 -2.46 3.32 7.71
C LEU A 114 -3.79 3.55 6.98
N GLY A 115 -4.53 4.60 7.35
CA GLY A 115 -5.76 4.98 6.65
C GLY A 115 -5.52 5.33 5.18
N ARG A 116 -4.42 6.05 4.91
CA ARG A 116 -3.98 6.39 3.55
C ARG A 116 -3.53 5.15 2.76
N ALA A 117 -2.70 4.31 3.36
CA ALA A 117 -2.20 3.08 2.76
C ALA A 117 -3.33 2.11 2.39
N LEU A 118 -4.31 1.92 3.30
CA LEU A 118 -5.44 1.05 3.05
C LEU A 118 -6.33 1.57 1.91
N PHE A 119 -6.59 2.88 1.86
CA PHE A 119 -7.32 3.45 0.73
C PHE A 119 -6.52 3.35 -0.56
N SER A 120 -5.19 3.48 -0.55
CA SER A 120 -4.40 3.32 -1.78
C SER A 120 -4.38 1.86 -2.26
N LEU A 121 -4.47 0.90 -1.34
CA LEU A 121 -4.49 -0.53 -1.64
C LEU A 121 -5.83 -0.94 -2.27
N ILE A 122 -6.97 -0.70 -1.62
CA ILE A 122 -8.26 -1.33 -2.00
C ILE A 122 -8.71 -1.05 -3.45
N PRO A 123 -8.77 0.21 -3.92
CA PRO A 123 -9.19 0.57 -5.27
C PRO A 123 -8.25 0.09 -6.38
N ARG A 124 -7.03 -0.35 -6.02
CA ARG A 124 -6.04 -0.87 -6.97
C ARG A 124 -5.99 -2.39 -6.91
N ALA A 125 -5.86 -2.95 -5.71
CA ALA A 125 -5.77 -4.38 -5.47
C ALA A 125 -7.01 -5.13 -5.94
N LEU A 126 -8.21 -4.68 -5.58
CA LEU A 126 -9.43 -5.42 -5.94
C LEU A 126 -9.62 -5.50 -7.45
N PRO A 127 -9.55 -4.39 -8.23
CA PRO A 127 -9.71 -4.51 -9.68
C PRO A 127 -8.55 -5.24 -10.35
N SER A 128 -7.29 -5.05 -9.91
CA SER A 128 -6.16 -5.78 -10.48
C SER A 128 -6.27 -7.29 -10.29
N ILE A 129 -6.64 -7.74 -9.08
CA ILE A 129 -6.85 -9.18 -8.81
C ILE A 129 -8.05 -9.70 -9.61
N ALA A 130 -9.15 -8.93 -9.69
CA ALA A 130 -10.32 -9.32 -10.47
C ALA A 130 -10.00 -9.47 -11.96
N ILE A 131 -9.21 -8.56 -12.54
CA ILE A 131 -8.77 -8.67 -13.94
C ILE A 131 -7.90 -9.92 -14.13
N GLY A 132 -6.95 -10.18 -13.23
CA GLY A 132 -6.13 -11.40 -13.29
C GLY A 132 -6.94 -12.69 -13.23
N ALA A 133 -7.91 -12.75 -12.31
CA ALA A 133 -8.77 -13.91 -12.13
C ALA A 133 -9.74 -14.15 -13.30
N LEU A 134 -10.34 -13.08 -13.84
CA LEU A 134 -11.42 -13.20 -14.83
C LEU A 134 -10.94 -13.19 -16.28
N VAL A 135 -9.84 -12.48 -16.59
CA VAL A 135 -9.41 -12.25 -17.99
C VAL A 135 -8.26 -13.17 -18.38
N VAL A 136 -7.27 -13.34 -17.49
CA VAL A 136 -6.03 -14.08 -17.80
C VAL A 136 -6.08 -15.49 -17.22
N GLY A 137 -6.81 -15.69 -16.12
CA GLY A 137 -6.69 -16.86 -15.27
C GLY A 137 -5.45 -16.72 -14.39
N MET A 138 -5.60 -17.00 -13.09
CA MET A 138 -4.48 -16.96 -12.14
C MET A 138 -4.60 -18.10 -11.14
N ALA A 139 -3.46 -18.63 -10.71
CA ALA A 139 -3.42 -19.58 -9.62
C ALA A 139 -3.85 -18.88 -8.32
N MET A 140 -4.88 -19.43 -7.67
CA MET A 140 -5.35 -18.98 -6.36
C MET A 140 -5.16 -20.10 -5.34
N PRO A 141 -4.73 -19.78 -4.12
CA PRO A 141 -4.67 -20.76 -3.04
C PRO A 141 -6.04 -21.41 -2.81
N THR A 142 -6.07 -22.73 -2.66
CA THR A 142 -7.28 -23.49 -2.31
C THR A 142 -7.59 -23.45 -0.82
N GLU A 143 -6.55 -23.23 0.00
CA GLU A 143 -6.65 -23.14 1.45
C GLU A 143 -6.82 -21.68 1.91
N PRO A 144 -7.48 -21.45 3.06
CA PRO A 144 -7.68 -20.10 3.60
C PRO A 144 -6.41 -19.49 4.20
N TRP A 145 -5.44 -20.30 4.62
CA TRP A 145 -4.27 -19.84 5.37
C TRP A 145 -3.32 -18.91 4.58
N PRO A 146 -3.00 -19.17 3.29
CA PRO A 146 -2.18 -18.27 2.49
C PRO A 146 -2.76 -16.86 2.34
N TYR A 147 -4.08 -16.71 2.34
CA TYR A 147 -4.72 -15.39 2.31
C TYR A 147 -4.51 -14.62 3.62
N LEU A 148 -4.59 -15.30 4.76
CA LEU A 148 -4.33 -14.70 6.07
C LEU A 148 -2.87 -14.28 6.22
N LEU A 149 -1.94 -15.14 5.81
CA LEU A 149 -0.51 -14.82 5.79
C LEU A 149 -0.20 -13.68 4.82
N GLY A 150 -0.83 -13.68 3.65
CA GLY A 150 -0.71 -12.60 2.66
C GLY A 150 -1.18 -11.26 3.23
N LEU A 151 -2.36 -11.23 3.87
CA LEU A 151 -2.88 -10.04 4.53
C LEU A 151 -1.93 -9.56 5.64
N LEU A 152 -1.45 -10.47 6.49
CA LEU A 152 -0.48 -10.15 7.54
C LEU A 152 0.81 -9.55 6.95
N SER A 153 1.34 -10.14 5.87
CA SER A 153 2.52 -9.65 5.18
C SER A 153 2.32 -8.23 4.63
N VAL A 154 1.15 -7.93 4.05
CA VAL A 154 0.84 -6.58 3.54
C VAL A 154 0.75 -5.58 4.67
N VAL A 155 0.10 -5.94 5.79
CA VAL A 155 0.02 -5.08 6.98
C VAL A 155 1.41 -4.80 7.54
N LEU A 156 2.24 -5.82 7.72
CA LEU A 156 3.61 -5.66 8.20
C LEU A 156 4.45 -4.80 7.25
N GLY A 157 4.34 -5.02 5.94
CA GLY A 157 5.02 -4.21 4.93
C GLY A 157 4.63 -2.73 4.99
N ALA A 158 3.34 -2.44 5.17
CA ALA A 158 2.86 -1.06 5.36
C ALA A 158 3.40 -0.44 6.66
N LEU A 159 3.39 -1.18 7.77
CA LEU A 159 3.94 -0.69 9.04
C LEU A 159 5.44 -0.40 8.95
N ILE A 160 6.22 -1.28 8.31
CA ILE A 160 7.65 -1.09 8.08
C ILE A 160 7.90 0.14 7.21
N SER A 161 7.10 0.33 6.16
CA SER A 161 7.20 1.50 5.29
C SER A 161 6.94 2.80 6.05
N ILE A 162 5.91 2.83 6.89
CA ILE A 162 5.60 3.98 7.75
C ILE A 162 6.73 4.23 8.74
N ALA A 163 7.26 3.18 9.36
CA ALA A 163 8.40 3.27 10.29
C ALA A 163 9.62 3.90 9.60
N ALA A 164 9.98 3.41 8.41
CA ALA A 164 11.10 3.93 7.65
C ALA A 164 10.92 5.41 7.30
N CYS A 165 9.74 5.79 6.77
CA CYS A 165 9.44 7.18 6.45
C CYS A 165 9.42 8.08 7.70
N TYR A 166 8.94 7.56 8.84
CA TYR A 166 8.92 8.27 10.11
C TYR A 166 10.33 8.54 10.63
N LEU A 167 11.21 7.53 10.62
CA LEU A 167 12.60 7.68 11.04
C LEU A 167 13.35 8.70 10.18
N VAL A 168 13.13 8.67 8.86
CA VAL A 168 13.69 9.66 7.93
C VAL A 168 13.11 11.06 8.19
N ALA A 169 11.82 11.17 8.52
CA ALA A 169 11.23 12.48 8.84
C ALA A 169 11.82 13.05 10.14
N VAL A 170 11.94 12.25 11.18
CA VAL A 170 12.41 12.69 12.51
C VAL A 170 13.90 13.03 12.50
N SER A 171 14.73 12.41 11.65
CA SER A 171 16.13 12.88 11.52
C SER A 171 16.21 14.35 11.06
N GLY A 172 15.16 14.87 10.41
CA GLY A 172 15.03 16.26 10.02
C GLY A 172 15.15 17.26 11.17
N PHE A 173 14.75 16.92 12.40
CA PHE A 173 14.90 17.83 13.55
C PHE A 173 16.37 18.20 13.87
N TRP A 174 17.35 17.41 13.40
CA TRP A 174 18.79 17.66 13.60
C TRP A 174 19.49 18.14 12.34
N LEU A 175 18.94 17.80 11.17
CA LEU A 175 19.61 17.99 9.88
C LEU A 175 19.12 19.21 9.09
N VAL A 176 17.97 19.77 9.48
CA VAL A 176 17.29 20.89 8.80
C VAL A 176 16.96 21.97 9.82
#